data_AF-A0A7C4UR50-F1
#
_entry.id   AF-A0A7C4UR50-F1
#
_cell.length_a   1.000
_cell.length_b   1.000
_cell.length_c   1.000
_cell.angle_alpha   90.00
_cell.angle_beta   90.00
_cell.angle_gamma   90.00
#
_symmetry.space_group_name_H-M   'P 1'
#
loop_
_entity.id
_entity.type
_entity.pdbx_description
1 polymer ?
#
loop_
_entity_poly.entity_id
_entity_poly.type
_entity_poly.pdbx_seq_one_letter_code
_entity_poly.pdbx_strand_id
1 'polypeptide(L)'
;MIVLSACSAPAEPTEAAVANSLMLTSDAFANGASIPAKYTCIGKNISPALAWSDPPAGTQSFALIMDDPDAPVGTWVHWVLYNIPAETRSLAEDLAVTGKNV
;
A
#
# COMPACT_ATOMS: atom_id res chain seq x y z
N MET A 1 4.35 -0.88 -9.66
CA MET A 1 2.94 -0.78 -9.25
C MET A 1 2.86 -0.83 -7.72
N ILE A 2 1.96 -0.07 -7.11
CA ILE A 2 1.71 -0.12 -5.65
C ILE A 2 0.24 -0.48 -5.47
N VAL A 3 -0.03 -1.54 -4.73
CA VAL A 3 -1.37 -2.07 -4.51
C VAL A 3 -1.63 -2.17 -3.01
N LEU A 4 -2.74 -1.57 -2.58
CA LEU A 4 -3.27 -1.72 -1.23
C LEU A 4 -4.58 -2.50 -1.29
N SER A 5 -4.69 -3.54 -0.49
CA SER A 5 -5.90 -4.37 -0.37
C SER A 5 -6.42 -4.35 1.06
N ALA A 6 -7.74 -4.40 1.21
CA ALA A 6 -8.44 -4.49 2.49
C ALA A 6 -9.06 -5.89 2.61
N CYS A 7 -8.78 -6.59 3.72
CA CYS A 7 -9.41 -7.88 4.02
C CYS A 7 -10.59 -7.67 4.98
N SER A 8 -11.76 -8.21 4.62
CA SER A 8 -12.97 -8.18 5.46
C SER A 8 -13.36 -9.58 5.92
N ALA A 9 -13.97 -9.70 7.10
CA ALA A 9 -14.59 -10.94 7.56
C ALA A 9 -15.94 -11.18 6.84
N PRO A 10 -16.45 -12.42 6.76
CA PRO A 10 -17.80 -12.66 6.25
C PRO A 10 -18.82 -12.04 7.20
N ALA A 11 -19.45 -10.95 6.77
CA ALA A 11 -20.60 -10.33 7.42
C ALA A 11 -21.77 -10.30 6.41
N GLU A 12 -23.01 -10.40 6.91
CA GLU A 12 -24.21 -10.27 6.08
C GLU A 12 -24.22 -8.90 5.36
N PRO A 13 -24.54 -8.85 4.06
CA PRO A 13 -24.52 -7.61 3.30
C PRO A 13 -25.64 -6.69 3.80
N THR A 14 -25.28 -5.70 4.61
CA THR A 14 -26.17 -4.58 4.91
C THR A 14 -26.08 -3.55 3.78
N GLU A 15 -27.23 -2.95 3.47
CA GLU A 15 -27.53 -2.08 2.32
C GLU A 15 -26.64 -0.82 2.19
N ALA A 16 -25.70 -0.59 3.12
CA ALA A 16 -24.69 0.47 3.06
C ALA A 16 -23.41 0.08 2.30
N ALA A 17 -23.23 -1.18 1.90
CA ALA A 17 -22.06 -1.67 1.18
C ALA A 17 -22.12 -1.36 -0.33
N VAL A 18 -22.39 -0.12 -0.71
CA VAL A 18 -21.90 0.39 -2.00
C VAL A 18 -20.43 0.68 -1.76
N ALA A 19 -19.53 -0.14 -2.32
CA ALA A 19 -18.10 -0.06 -2.10
C ALA A 19 -17.58 1.36 -2.38
N ASN A 20 -17.28 2.13 -1.32
CA ASN A 20 -16.37 3.25 -1.44
C ASN A 20 -15.06 2.67 -1.98
N SER A 21 -14.59 3.15 -3.14
CA SER A 21 -13.33 2.68 -3.69
C SER A 21 -12.21 3.07 -2.73
N LEU A 22 -11.44 2.08 -2.29
CA LEU A 22 -10.23 2.33 -1.52
C LEU A 22 -9.22 3.01 -2.45
N MET A 23 -8.93 4.29 -2.20
CA MET A 23 -7.97 5.07 -2.97
C MET A 23 -6.64 5.14 -2.23
N LEU A 24 -5.54 4.82 -2.91
CA LEU A 24 -4.17 4.95 -2.41
C LEU A 24 -3.50 6.17 -3.05
N THR A 25 -2.82 6.98 -2.24
CA THR A 25 -2.17 8.22 -2.65
C THR A 25 -0.80 8.39 -2.00
N SER A 26 0.02 9.25 -2.59
CA SER A 26 1.30 9.71 -2.02
C SER A 26 1.44 11.21 -2.30
N ASP A 27 1.91 11.97 -1.31
CA ASP A 27 2.24 13.39 -1.51
C ASP A 27 3.48 13.57 -2.39
N ALA A 28 4.25 12.50 -2.60
CA ALA A 28 5.53 12.58 -3.29
C ALA A 28 5.44 12.40 -4.80
N PHE A 29 4.39 11.76 -5.30
CA PHE A 29 4.12 11.56 -6.72
C PHE A 29 2.65 11.18 -6.97
N ALA A 30 2.12 11.62 -8.12
CA ALA A 30 0.80 11.22 -8.58
C ALA A 30 0.82 9.81 -9.19
N ASN A 31 -0.35 9.18 -9.30
CA ASN A 31 -0.49 7.89 -9.99
C ASN A 31 0.03 7.99 -11.44
N GLY A 32 0.89 7.06 -11.85
CA GLY A 32 1.52 7.01 -13.17
C GLY A 32 2.64 8.04 -13.39
N ALA A 33 2.92 8.92 -12.43
CA ALA A 33 4.05 9.83 -12.50
C ALA A 33 5.37 9.14 -12.10
N SER A 34 6.50 9.75 -12.47
CA SER A 34 7.82 9.26 -12.08
C SER A 34 8.02 9.33 -10.57
N ILE A 35 8.55 8.24 -9.99
CA ILE A 35 8.92 8.19 -8.58
C ILE A 35 10.20 9.01 -8.35
N PRO A 36 10.23 9.94 -7.38
CA PRO A 36 11.42 10.72 -7.06
C PRO A 36 12.64 9.86 -6.71
N ALA A 37 13.82 10.27 -7.16
CA ALA A 37 15.08 9.51 -6.99
C ALA A 37 15.40 9.15 -5.53
N LYS A 38 14.92 9.93 -4.55
CA LYS A 38 15.11 9.61 -3.12
C LYS A 38 14.53 8.24 -2.72
N TYR A 39 13.51 7.75 -3.41
CA TYR A 39 12.86 6.46 -3.15
C TYR A 39 13.39 5.32 -4.01
N THR A 40 14.39 5.58 -4.85
CA THR A 40 14.99 4.56 -5.71
C THR A 40 16.39 4.22 -5.22
N CYS A 41 17.01 3.21 -5.83
CA CYS A 41 18.39 2.80 -5.57
C CYS A 41 19.43 3.87 -5.93
N ILE A 42 19.04 4.93 -6.65
CA ILE A 42 19.92 6.07 -6.99
C ILE A 42 20.02 7.04 -5.82
N GLY A 43 18.98 7.14 -4.99
CA GLY A 43 18.91 8.03 -3.85
C GLY A 43 19.07 7.30 -2.52
N LYS A 44 18.22 7.66 -1.55
CA LYS A 44 18.29 7.12 -0.18
C LYS A 44 17.69 5.71 -0.06
N ASN A 45 16.95 5.25 -1.06
CA ASN A 45 16.27 3.96 -1.06
C ASN A 45 15.33 3.78 0.16
N ILE A 46 14.59 4.83 0.50
CA ILE A 46 13.60 4.85 1.58
C ILE A 46 12.19 4.66 1.02
N SER A 47 11.22 4.27 1.85
CA SER A 47 9.83 4.14 1.42
C SER A 47 9.15 5.50 1.22
N PRO A 48 8.26 5.65 0.22
CA PRO A 48 7.43 6.85 0.11
C PRO A 48 6.39 6.92 1.22
N ALA A 49 5.96 8.14 1.55
CA ALA A 49 4.76 8.33 2.35
C ALA A 49 3.54 7.89 1.54
N LEU A 50 2.66 7.11 2.16
CA LEU A 50 1.45 6.58 1.55
C LEU A 50 0.24 6.90 2.43
N ALA A 51 -0.88 7.25 1.84
CA ALA A 51 -2.14 7.47 2.54
C ALA A 51 -3.29 6.89 1.73
N TRP A 52 -4.36 6.47 2.41
CA TRP A 52 -5.53 5.92 1.75
C TRP A 52 -6.86 6.41 2.33
N SER A 53 -7.89 6.37 1.49
CA SER A 53 -9.25 6.74 1.86
C SER A 53 -9.87 5.74 2.84
N ASP A 54 -11.08 6.05 3.32
CA ASP A 54 -11.81 5.12 4.17
C ASP A 54 -12.08 3.79 3.46
N PRO A 55 -11.83 2.67 4.15
CA PRO A 55 -12.02 1.35 3.57
C PRO A 55 -13.50 0.94 3.61
N PRO A 56 -13.86 -0.14 2.90
CA PRO A 56 -15.15 -0.78 3.07
C PRO A 56 -15.43 -1.13 4.55
N ALA A 57 -16.68 -0.97 4.97
CA ALA A 57 -17.11 -1.34 6.31
C ALA A 57 -16.80 -2.82 6.60
N GLY A 58 -16.31 -3.13 7.80
CA GLY A 58 -15.91 -4.49 8.18
C GLY A 58 -14.49 -4.88 7.77
N THR A 59 -13.69 -3.96 7.25
CA THR A 59 -12.24 -4.16 7.04
C THR A 59 -11.56 -4.47 8.37
N GLN A 60 -10.81 -5.57 8.43
CA GLN A 60 -10.10 -6.04 9.62
C GLN A 60 -8.61 -5.71 9.59
N SER A 61 -8.04 -5.65 8.40
CA SER A 61 -6.64 -5.29 8.20
C SER A 61 -6.38 -4.92 6.74
N PHE A 62 -5.23 -4.28 6.50
CA PHE A 62 -4.70 -4.02 5.18
C PHE A 62 -3.45 -4.84 4.88
N ALA A 63 -3.24 -5.05 3.57
CA ALA A 63 -1.98 -5.51 3.02
C ALA A 63 -1.52 -4.56 1.91
N LEU A 64 -0.23 -4.23 1.90
CA LEU A 64 0.43 -3.41 0.89
C LEU A 64 1.44 -4.28 0.14
N ILE A 65 1.34 -4.28 -1.19
CA ILE A 65 2.31 -4.92 -2.09
C ILE A 65 2.82 -3.85 -3.05
N MET A 66 4.14 -3.71 -3.13
CA MET A 66 4.80 -2.88 -4.14
C MET A 66 5.62 -3.81 -5.03
N ASP A 67 5.18 -3.98 -6.27
CA ASP A 67 5.79 -4.87 -7.24
C ASP A 67 6.16 -4.13 -8.54
N ASP A 68 7.23 -4.57 -9.20
CA ASP A 68 7.69 -4.06 -10.48
C ASP A 68 7.53 -5.17 -11.53
N PRO A 69 6.45 -5.15 -12.33
CA PRO A 69 6.25 -6.13 -13.40
C PRO A 69 7.22 -5.93 -14.58
N ASP A 70 7.89 -4.77 -14.66
CA ASP A 70 8.79 -4.41 -15.75
C ASP A 70 10.26 -4.78 -15.43
N ALA A 71 10.50 -5.43 -14.28
CA ALA A 71 11.84 -5.84 -13.87
C ALA A 71 12.45 -6.88 -14.85
N PRO A 72 13.79 -6.90 -15.04
CA PRO A 72 14.43 -7.63 -16.15
C PRO A 72 14.20 -9.15 -16.19
N VAL A 73 13.84 -9.75 -15.06
CA VAL A 73 13.67 -11.21 -14.89
C VAL A 73 12.23 -11.59 -14.50
N GLY A 74 11.26 -10.73 -14.83
CA GLY A 74 9.86 -10.86 -14.43
C GLY A 74 9.55 -10.05 -13.16
N THR A 75 8.32 -10.17 -12.67
CA THR A 75 7.81 -9.32 -11.57
C THR A 75 8.69 -9.40 -10.32
N TRP A 76 9.18 -8.26 -9.86
CA TRP A 76 9.97 -8.13 -8.64
C TRP A 76 9.16 -7.46 -7.53
N VAL A 77 9.10 -8.06 -6.34
CA VAL A 77 8.40 -7.45 -5.20
C VAL A 77 9.39 -6.62 -4.37
N HIS A 78 9.20 -5.30 -4.35
CA HIS A 78 10.01 -4.36 -3.58
C HIS A 78 9.60 -4.30 -2.10
N TRP A 79 8.30 -4.46 -1.82
CA TRP A 79 7.78 -4.30 -0.47
C TRP A 79 6.52 -5.12 -0.24
N VAL A 80 6.45 -5.78 0.92
CA VAL A 80 5.24 -6.48 1.40
C VAL A 80 5.02 -6.12 2.86
N LEU A 81 3.86 -5.54 3.15
CA LEU A 81 3.37 -5.34 4.51
C LEU A 81 2.00 -5.99 4.62
N TYR A 82 1.74 -6.65 5.74
CA TYR A 82 0.46 -7.31 6.02
C TYR A 82 0.10 -7.14 7.48
N ASN A 83 -1.16 -7.44 7.83
CA ASN A 83 -1.71 -7.19 9.16
C ASN A 83 -1.58 -5.73 9.61
N ILE A 84 -1.64 -4.79 8.66
CA ILE A 84 -1.73 -3.36 8.98
C ILE A 84 -3.10 -3.14 9.65
N PRO A 85 -3.18 -2.53 10.85
CA PRO A 85 -4.45 -2.34 11.57
C PRO A 85 -5.50 -1.61 10.73
N ALA A 86 -6.78 -1.98 10.86
CA ALA A 86 -7.91 -1.45 10.09
C ALA A 86 -8.12 0.06 10.27
N GLU A 87 -7.59 0.64 11.33
CA GLU A 87 -7.66 2.05 11.71
C GLU A 87 -6.53 2.86 11.09
N THR A 88 -5.49 2.20 10.57
CA THR A 88 -4.37 2.86 9.90
C THR A 88 -4.86 3.53 8.63
N ARG A 89 -4.45 4.78 8.41
CA ARG A 89 -4.80 5.56 7.20
C ARG A 89 -3.59 6.06 6.42
N SER A 90 -2.39 5.86 6.96
CA SER A 90 -1.15 6.29 6.32
C SER A 90 0.05 5.51 6.83
N LEU A 91 1.07 5.42 5.98
CA LEU A 91 2.42 5.02 6.33
C LEU A 91 3.34 6.21 6.12
N ALA A 92 4.19 6.48 7.10
CA ALA A 92 5.18 7.54 6.99
C ALA A 92 6.24 7.17 5.93
N GLU A 93 6.87 8.21 5.36
CA GLU A 93 8.12 8.03 4.63
C GLU A 93 9.19 7.40 5.56
N ASP A 94 10.08 6.61 4.96
CA ASP A 94 11.17 5.95 5.68
C ASP A 94 10.67 5.09 6.85
N LEU A 95 9.60 4.34 6.60
CA LEU A 95 9.04 3.45 7.61
C LEU A 95 10.06 2.35 7.92
N ALA A 96 10.46 2.28 9.19
CA ALA A 96 11.40 1.27 9.65
C ALA A 96 10.86 -0.14 9.35
N VAL A 97 11.68 -0.96 8.68
CA VAL A 97 11.36 -2.37 8.43
C VAL A 97 11.55 -3.13 9.75
N THR A 98 10.54 -3.15 10.61
CA THR A 98 10.51 -4.01 11.80
C THR A 98 9.94 -5.38 11.42
N GLY A 99 10.72 -6.13 10.63
CA GLY A 99 10.39 -7.48 10.19
C GLY A 99 11.54 -8.02 9.38
N LYS A 100 12.16 -9.11 9.83
CA LYS A 100 13.22 -9.77 9.08
C LYS A 100 12.65 -10.16 7.71
N ASN A 101 13.16 -9.57 6.63
CA ASN A 101 12.95 -10.08 5.29
C ASN A 101 13.36 -11.55 5.31
N VAL A 102 12.40 -12.45 5.15
CA VAL A 102 12.70 -13.84 4.79
C VAL A 102 13.13 -13.90 3.33
#